data_AF-A0A0G0R7A4-F1
#
_entry.id   AF-A0A0G0R7A4-F1
#
_cell.length_a   1.000
_cell.length_b   1.000
_cell.length_c   1.000
_cell.angle_alpha   90.00
_cell.angle_beta   90.00
_cell.angle_gamma   90.00
#
_symmetry.space_group_name_H-M   'P 1'
#
loop_
_entity.id
_entity.type
_entity.pdbx_description
1 polymer ?
#
loop_
_entity_poly.entity_id
_entity_poly.type
_entity_poly.pdbx_seq_one_letter_code
_entity_poly.pdbx_strand_id
1 'polypeptide(L)'
;MGVNWSKKIISTYNIGMDSNNSLNALAADKPYLFWGKTTDVAGTRSRIIWRFFEMLAGLLSFGTLILLTIFSFLLPAAVAVFVIIFDVLWLMRALSLSLHLIVSYRKVRKFLKIDWLNKLETVKEFSSEIELTSWKDIWHLIILPMYKEPKEIIEETFRALAKSNYPHERLLVVVATEARGGEDIETMAKNIADKYRNDFAKILVTSHPANIPGEIAGKGSNEAWAAKEATKLLVQTRGINPKHVMVSSFDIDTRVYPQYFSCLTYTFLNSEDPLRTSYQPIPLYNNNIWEAPMFSRLVATGNTIWQLIQQVRPEQMETFSSHSMNLDSLIKIGFWNTKVVSEDSLIFYQAFLAFEGNYKVKPLFYPVSLDANIGENLISTIGNVYRQQRRWAYGAEKIPYLFYGFLRTKKISLRKKLFHLWVILDGFWSWACSALIIFAFGWLPTTVGGEEFKSTVLAANLPYVTSFLLSIAMFGIGVNALVSFLLLPPRPKHVSYLALFSFVLQWAFLPIIIIIFGSIPALDAQLRLLFGRYMGFWVTPKGVTQKQGRGRETV
;
A
#
# COMPACT_ATOMS: atom_id res chain seq x y z
N MET A 1 -60.76 -23.96 -17.56
CA MET A 1 -60.00 -23.69 -16.31
C MET A 1 -58.65 -23.11 -16.70
N GLY A 2 -58.58 -21.78 -16.85
CA GLY A 2 -57.33 -21.07 -17.16
C GLY A 2 -56.76 -20.48 -15.87
N VAL A 3 -55.51 -20.81 -15.55
CA VAL A 3 -54.79 -20.19 -14.43
C VAL A 3 -53.77 -19.20 -14.98
N ASN A 4 -54.00 -17.95 -14.59
CA ASN A 4 -53.34 -16.74 -15.01
C ASN A 4 -51.92 -16.66 -14.39
N TRP A 5 -50.88 -16.82 -15.22
CA TRP A 5 -49.49 -16.58 -14.86
C TRP A 5 -49.14 -15.11 -15.04
N SER A 6 -49.67 -14.24 -14.18
CA SER A 6 -49.16 -12.87 -14.05
C SER A 6 -49.30 -12.42 -12.60
N LYS A 7 -48.20 -11.84 -12.06
CA LYS A 7 -47.98 -11.38 -10.66
C LYS A 7 -47.34 -12.41 -9.71
N LYS A 8 -46.04 -12.64 -9.89
CA LYS A 8 -45.13 -12.74 -8.74
C LYS A 8 -43.69 -12.45 -9.17
N ILE A 9 -43.04 -11.59 -8.39
CA ILE A 9 -41.62 -11.24 -8.40
C ILE A 9 -41.21 -10.22 -9.49
N ILE A 10 -41.69 -8.98 -9.32
CA ILE A 10 -40.86 -7.79 -9.55
C ILE A 10 -40.73 -7.12 -8.19
N SER A 11 -39.88 -7.69 -7.34
CA SER A 11 -39.25 -6.97 -6.23
C SER A 11 -37.90 -6.52 -6.76
N THR A 12 -37.92 -5.45 -7.56
CA THR A 12 -36.72 -4.70 -7.91
C THR A 12 -36.04 -4.25 -6.62
N TYR A 13 -34.94 -4.91 -6.27
CA TYR A 13 -33.97 -4.42 -5.30
C TYR A 13 -33.54 -3.02 -5.75
N ASN A 14 -34.05 -2.00 -5.07
CA ASN A 14 -33.88 -0.59 -5.41
C ASN A 14 -32.51 -0.05 -4.95
N ILE A 15 -31.44 -0.83 -5.19
CA ILE A 15 -30.09 -0.57 -4.67
C ILE A 15 -29.50 0.73 -5.23
N GLY A 16 -29.92 1.16 -6.43
CA GLY A 16 -29.45 2.41 -7.04
C GLY A 16 -29.93 3.69 -6.34
N MET A 17 -31.14 3.68 -5.75
CA MET A 17 -31.67 4.81 -4.97
C MET A 17 -31.14 4.78 -3.52
N ASP A 18 -31.08 3.60 -2.90
CA ASP A 18 -30.60 3.45 -1.51
C ASP A 18 -29.09 3.69 -1.37
N SER A 19 -28.28 3.35 -2.37
CA SER A 19 -26.83 3.61 -2.33
C SER A 19 -26.51 5.11 -2.47
N ASN A 20 -27.19 5.83 -3.36
CA ASN A 20 -27.01 7.27 -3.49
C ASN A 20 -27.54 8.03 -2.27
N ASN A 21 -28.67 7.60 -1.70
CA ASN A 21 -29.20 8.18 -0.46
C ASN A 21 -28.27 7.92 0.74
N SER A 22 -27.72 6.70 0.86
CA SER A 22 -26.79 6.38 1.94
C SER A 22 -25.45 7.09 1.81
N LEU A 23 -24.94 7.27 0.59
CA LEU A 23 -23.72 8.03 0.31
C LEU A 23 -23.91 9.53 0.60
N ASN A 24 -25.03 10.11 0.18
CA ASN A 24 -25.38 11.49 0.52
C ASN A 24 -25.54 11.69 2.03
N ALA A 25 -26.14 10.71 2.72
CA ALA A 25 -26.24 10.74 4.18
C ALA A 25 -24.86 10.65 4.85
N LEU A 26 -23.97 9.78 4.38
CA LEU A 26 -22.60 9.69 4.90
C LEU A 26 -21.81 10.98 4.65
N ALA A 27 -21.93 11.57 3.47
CA ALA A 27 -21.28 12.83 3.14
C ALA A 27 -21.81 14.00 3.98
N ALA A 28 -23.10 13.98 4.34
CA ALA A 28 -23.70 14.97 5.23
C ALA A 28 -23.28 14.78 6.69
N ASP A 29 -23.24 13.55 7.20
CA ASP A 29 -22.88 13.22 8.59
C ASP A 29 -21.35 13.33 8.83
N LYS A 30 -20.56 12.83 7.87
CA LYS A 30 -19.09 12.72 7.96
C LYS A 30 -18.39 13.31 6.73
N PRO A 31 -18.55 14.62 6.45
CA PRO A 31 -17.96 15.27 5.27
C PRO A 31 -16.43 15.19 5.24
N TYR A 32 -15.79 15.06 6.41
CA TYR A 32 -14.34 14.95 6.55
C TYR A 32 -13.76 13.68 5.91
N LEU A 33 -14.57 12.66 5.64
CA LEU A 33 -14.12 11.46 4.94
C LEU A 33 -13.70 11.73 3.49
N PHE A 34 -14.17 12.85 2.91
CA PHE A 34 -14.01 13.25 1.52
C PHE A 34 -13.13 14.50 1.34
N TRP A 35 -12.38 14.87 2.38
CA TRP A 35 -11.38 15.94 2.32
C TRP A 35 -10.01 15.35 2.02
N GLY A 36 -9.16 16.09 1.31
CA GLY A 36 -7.76 15.73 1.09
C GLY A 36 -6.78 16.80 1.60
N LYS A 37 -7.20 18.06 1.62
CA LYS A 37 -6.34 19.20 2.01
C LYS A 37 -7.12 20.26 2.78
N THR A 38 -6.41 21.16 3.45
CA THR A 38 -7.00 22.28 4.21
C THR A 38 -8.05 23.08 3.43
N THR A 39 -7.87 23.28 2.12
CA THR A 39 -8.83 24.06 1.30
C THR A 39 -10.19 23.38 1.14
N ASP A 40 -10.25 22.05 1.31
CA ASP A 40 -11.49 21.27 1.21
C ASP A 40 -12.33 21.37 2.50
N VAL A 41 -11.70 21.76 3.60
CA VAL A 41 -12.30 21.78 4.94
C VAL A 41 -13.30 22.92 5.07
N ALA A 42 -14.50 22.62 5.53
CA ALA A 42 -15.54 23.62 5.81
C ALA A 42 -15.36 24.26 7.20
N GLY A 43 -15.45 25.59 7.26
CA GLY A 43 -15.39 26.37 8.51
C GLY A 43 -13.98 26.72 8.98
N THR A 44 -13.80 27.96 9.44
CA THR A 44 -12.49 28.52 9.82
C THR A 44 -11.80 27.75 10.95
N ARG A 45 -12.54 27.39 12.01
CA ARG A 45 -11.99 26.64 13.14
C ARG A 45 -11.50 25.25 12.72
N SER A 46 -12.29 24.55 11.90
CA SER A 46 -11.93 23.22 11.39
C SER A 46 -10.70 23.29 10.49
N ARG A 47 -10.59 24.32 9.64
CA ARG A 47 -9.40 24.57 8.80
C ARG A 47 -8.13 24.77 9.63
N ILE A 48 -8.20 25.55 10.71
CA ILE A 48 -7.05 25.77 11.59
C ILE A 48 -6.60 24.45 12.25
N ILE A 49 -7.56 23.66 12.75
CA ILE A 49 -7.26 22.36 13.37
C ILE A 49 -6.64 21.40 12.36
N TRP A 50 -7.23 21.28 11.18
CA TRP A 50 -6.71 20.42 10.11
C TRP A 50 -5.30 20.85 9.69
N ARG A 51 -5.09 22.16 9.49
CA ARG A 51 -3.79 22.73 9.13
C ARG A 51 -2.72 22.46 10.19
N PHE A 52 -3.07 22.55 11.47
CA PHE A 52 -2.15 22.19 12.56
C PHE A 52 -1.72 20.72 12.45
N PHE A 53 -2.64 19.79 12.21
CA PHE A 53 -2.31 18.38 12.05
C PHE A 53 -1.54 18.08 10.75
N GLU A 54 -1.79 18.82 9.65
CA GLU A 54 -0.96 18.73 8.42
C GLU A 54 0.50 19.06 8.70
N MET A 55 0.78 20.00 9.60
CA MET A 55 2.14 20.40 9.95
C MET A 55 2.84 19.43 10.93
N LEU A 56 2.08 18.55 11.59
CA LEU A 56 2.56 17.80 12.76
C LEU A 56 3.76 16.90 12.45
N ALA A 57 3.73 16.15 11.34
CA ALA A 57 4.86 15.30 10.95
C ALA A 57 6.14 16.13 10.71
N GLY A 58 6.02 17.23 9.96
CA GLY A 58 7.15 18.12 9.70
C GLY A 58 7.68 18.79 10.96
N LEU A 59 6.81 19.28 11.84
CA LEU A 59 7.19 19.86 13.13
C LEU A 59 7.95 18.86 14.00
N LEU A 60 7.50 17.61 14.07
CA LEU A 60 8.17 16.57 14.84
C LEU A 60 9.54 16.21 14.23
N SER A 61 9.61 15.97 12.92
CA SER A 61 10.84 15.52 12.29
C SER A 61 11.90 16.61 12.20
N PHE A 62 11.57 17.79 11.66
CA PHE A 62 12.51 18.91 11.61
C PHE A 62 12.83 19.42 13.01
N GLY A 63 11.85 19.49 13.91
CA GLY A 63 12.08 19.85 15.31
C GLY A 63 13.08 18.90 15.98
N THR A 64 12.93 17.59 15.80
CA THR A 64 13.88 16.59 16.33
C THR A 64 15.29 16.84 15.82
N LEU A 65 15.47 16.95 14.49
CA LEU A 65 16.80 17.11 13.89
C LEU A 65 17.45 18.43 14.30
N ILE A 66 16.70 19.54 14.30
CA ILE A 66 17.18 20.86 14.71
C ILE A 66 17.56 20.87 16.20
N LEU A 67 16.70 20.33 17.08
CA LEU A 67 16.97 20.29 18.52
C LEU A 67 18.19 19.43 18.83
N LEU A 68 18.33 18.26 18.20
CA LEU A 68 19.52 17.42 18.37
C LEU A 68 20.79 18.13 17.88
N THR A 69 20.72 18.88 16.78
CA THR A 69 21.86 19.66 16.30
C THR A 69 22.22 20.75 17.29
N ILE A 70 21.26 21.59 17.71
CA ILE A 70 21.51 22.68 18.67
C ILE A 70 22.05 22.13 20.00
N PHE A 71 21.43 21.09 20.55
CA PHE A 71 21.88 20.48 21.80
C PHE A 71 23.19 19.72 21.67
N SER A 72 23.63 19.34 20.47
CA SER A 72 24.99 18.80 20.29
C SER A 72 26.06 19.85 20.60
N PHE A 73 25.77 21.14 20.41
CA PHE A 73 26.67 22.23 20.81
C PHE A 73 26.49 22.63 22.27
N LEU A 74 25.24 22.69 22.76
CA LEU A 74 24.93 23.23 24.09
C LEU A 74 24.99 22.19 25.22
N LEU A 75 24.56 20.95 24.95
CA LEU A 75 24.39 19.86 25.91
C LEU A 75 24.85 18.52 25.30
N PRO A 76 26.10 18.40 24.82
CA PRO A 76 26.58 17.23 24.07
C PRO A 76 26.45 15.91 24.84
N ALA A 77 26.63 15.94 26.18
CA ALA A 77 26.45 14.76 27.02
C ALA A 77 24.99 14.25 27.01
N ALA A 78 24.00 15.15 27.03
CA ALA A 78 22.59 14.76 26.97
C ALA A 78 22.24 14.15 25.61
N VAL A 79 22.78 14.71 24.52
CA VAL A 79 22.59 14.15 23.17
C VAL A 79 23.26 12.78 23.04
N ALA A 80 24.47 12.61 23.56
CA ALA A 80 25.15 11.32 23.56
C ALA A 80 24.34 10.24 24.29
N VAL A 81 23.80 10.54 25.48
CA VAL A 81 22.92 9.63 26.22
C VAL A 81 21.64 9.34 25.44
N PHE A 82 21.02 10.35 24.84
CA PHE A 82 19.84 10.16 23.99
C PHE A 82 20.12 9.21 22.82
N VAL A 83 21.24 9.40 22.11
CA VAL A 83 21.62 8.56 20.97
C VAL A 83 21.85 7.11 21.42
N ILE A 84 22.54 6.88 22.54
CA ILE A 84 22.74 5.52 23.07
C ILE A 84 21.39 4.86 23.38
N ILE A 85 20.48 5.55 24.06
CA ILE A 85 19.14 5.02 24.35
C ILE A 85 18.37 4.74 23.06
N PHE A 86 18.44 5.66 22.10
CA PHE A 86 17.80 5.51 20.80
C PHE A 86 18.32 4.28 20.05
N ASP A 87 19.65 4.08 20.00
CA ASP A 87 20.29 2.95 19.34
C ASP A 87 19.93 1.61 20.00
N VAL A 88 19.84 1.57 21.34
CA VAL A 88 19.36 0.39 22.07
C VAL A 88 17.91 0.06 21.72
N LEU A 89 17.01 1.06 21.73
CA LEU A 89 15.62 0.85 21.34
C LEU A 89 15.49 0.42 19.87
N TRP A 90 16.31 1.00 19.00
CA TRP A 90 16.34 0.65 17.59
C TRP A 90 16.88 -0.77 17.36
N LEU A 91 17.91 -1.20 18.11
CA LEU A 91 18.41 -2.56 18.09
C LEU A 91 17.30 -3.55 18.50
N MET A 92 16.58 -3.27 19.58
CA MET A 92 15.45 -4.10 20.02
C MET A 92 14.35 -4.16 18.96
N ARG A 93 14.06 -3.03 18.31
CA ARG A 93 13.12 -2.97 17.19
C ARG A 93 13.61 -3.81 16.01
N ALA A 94 14.88 -3.68 15.61
CA ALA A 94 15.47 -4.43 14.50
C ALA A 94 15.43 -5.95 14.73
N LEU A 95 15.78 -6.41 15.94
CA LEU A 95 15.68 -7.83 16.32
C LEU A 95 14.23 -8.31 16.29
N SER A 96 13.30 -7.53 16.85
CA SER A 96 11.87 -7.85 16.82
C SER A 96 11.35 -7.96 15.39
N LEU A 97 11.65 -6.99 14.53
CA LEU A 97 11.25 -7.00 13.12
C LEU A 97 11.84 -8.20 12.36
N SER A 98 13.08 -8.59 12.67
CA SER A 98 13.72 -9.77 12.09
C SER A 98 13.00 -11.07 12.47
N LEU A 99 12.55 -11.21 13.72
CA LEU A 99 11.74 -12.35 14.15
C LEU A 99 10.39 -12.41 13.43
N HIS A 100 9.70 -11.27 13.34
CA HIS A 100 8.44 -11.15 12.60
C HIS A 100 8.61 -11.55 11.13
N LEU A 101 9.71 -11.12 10.49
CA LEU A 101 10.04 -11.50 9.13
C LEU A 101 10.19 -13.02 8.97
N ILE A 102 10.96 -13.67 9.87
CA ILE A 102 11.14 -15.13 9.84
C ILE A 102 9.80 -15.86 9.98
N VAL A 103 8.97 -15.44 10.94
CA VAL A 103 7.64 -16.03 11.17
C VAL A 103 6.74 -15.85 9.95
N SER A 104 6.70 -14.64 9.40
CA SER A 104 5.91 -14.33 8.21
C SER A 104 6.35 -15.15 7.00
N TYR A 105 7.66 -15.19 6.72
CA TYR A 105 8.23 -16.00 5.64
C TYR A 105 7.84 -17.48 5.77
N ARG A 106 7.95 -18.07 6.98
CA ARG A 106 7.53 -19.46 7.24
C ARG A 106 6.05 -19.67 6.95
N LYS A 107 5.18 -18.73 7.36
CA LYS A 107 3.74 -18.78 7.04
C LYS A 107 3.48 -18.72 5.55
N VAL A 108 4.13 -17.81 4.83
CA VAL A 108 4.01 -17.68 3.37
C VAL A 108 4.40 -18.96 2.65
N ARG A 109 5.53 -19.58 3.03
CA ARG A 109 5.97 -20.86 2.47
C ARG A 109 4.97 -21.99 2.73
N LYS A 110 4.26 -21.96 3.86
CA LYS A 110 3.18 -22.90 4.16
C LYS A 110 1.95 -22.61 3.30
N PHE A 111 1.53 -21.35 3.21
CA PHE A 111 0.33 -20.92 2.48
C PHE A 111 0.45 -21.12 0.97
N LEU A 112 1.64 -20.96 0.40
CA LEU A 112 1.93 -21.25 -1.01
C LEU A 112 1.78 -22.74 -1.38
N LYS A 113 1.90 -23.65 -0.41
CA LYS A 113 1.75 -25.10 -0.62
C LYS A 113 0.31 -25.59 -0.48
N ILE A 114 -0.60 -24.74 0.01
CA ILE A 114 -1.99 -25.12 0.23
C ILE A 114 -2.74 -25.04 -1.09
N ASP A 115 -3.48 -26.09 -1.41
CA ASP A 115 -4.50 -26.04 -2.44
C ASP A 115 -5.75 -25.36 -1.89
N TRP A 116 -5.85 -24.05 -2.13
CA TRP A 116 -6.91 -23.22 -1.58
C TRP A 116 -8.27 -23.49 -2.23
N LEU A 117 -8.30 -23.92 -3.49
CA LEU A 117 -9.55 -24.28 -4.15
C LEU A 117 -10.16 -25.53 -3.50
N ASN A 118 -9.37 -26.58 -3.29
CA ASN A 118 -9.83 -27.76 -2.56
C ASN A 118 -10.23 -27.42 -1.11
N LYS A 119 -9.52 -26.48 -0.47
CA LYS A 119 -9.87 -26.02 0.88
C LYS A 119 -11.15 -25.19 0.92
N LEU A 120 -11.51 -24.51 -0.17
CA LEU A 120 -12.79 -23.81 -0.30
C LEU A 120 -13.97 -24.77 -0.42
N GLU A 121 -13.78 -25.89 -1.11
CA GLU A 121 -14.84 -26.91 -1.27
C GLU A 121 -15.30 -27.52 0.05
N THR A 122 -14.47 -27.46 1.10
CA THR A 122 -14.83 -27.94 2.43
C THR A 122 -15.65 -26.94 3.25
N VAL A 123 -15.76 -25.68 2.82
CA VAL A 123 -16.52 -24.64 3.52
C VAL A 123 -18.01 -24.81 3.22
N LYS A 124 -18.79 -25.18 4.24
CA LYS A 124 -20.24 -25.42 4.15
C LYS A 124 -21.08 -24.42 4.95
N GLU A 125 -20.47 -23.75 5.92
CA GLU A 125 -21.12 -22.79 6.78
C GLU A 125 -20.61 -21.39 6.43
N PHE A 126 -21.54 -20.45 6.28
CA PHE A 126 -21.26 -19.07 5.93
C PHE A 126 -21.90 -18.15 6.96
N SER A 127 -21.28 -16.99 7.20
CA SER A 127 -21.87 -15.96 8.06
C SER A 127 -23.25 -15.56 7.52
N SER A 128 -24.23 -15.45 8.42
CA SER A 128 -25.57 -14.97 8.11
C SER A 128 -25.56 -13.54 7.57
N GLU A 129 -24.51 -12.75 7.84
CA GLU A 129 -24.35 -11.39 7.33
C GLU A 129 -24.21 -11.33 5.80
N ILE A 130 -23.55 -12.34 5.19
CA ILE A 130 -23.28 -12.39 3.75
C ILE A 130 -24.49 -12.93 2.97
N GLU A 131 -25.36 -13.73 3.61
CA GLU A 131 -26.53 -14.37 2.97
C GLU A 131 -26.12 -15.22 1.75
N LEU A 132 -25.13 -16.11 1.95
CA LEU A 132 -24.53 -16.92 0.89
C LEU A 132 -24.96 -18.39 0.99
N THR A 133 -25.24 -19.02 -0.15
CA THR A 133 -25.58 -20.45 -0.24
C THR A 133 -24.41 -21.33 -0.68
N SER A 134 -23.50 -20.79 -1.49
CA SER A 134 -22.29 -21.47 -1.94
C SER A 134 -21.14 -20.50 -2.08
N TRP A 135 -19.92 -20.94 -1.78
CA TRP A 135 -18.72 -20.15 -2.06
C TRP A 135 -18.59 -19.82 -3.55
N LYS A 136 -19.19 -20.63 -4.43
CA LYS A 136 -19.21 -20.43 -5.89
C LYS A 136 -20.05 -19.22 -6.32
N ASP A 137 -20.84 -18.65 -5.42
CA ASP A 137 -21.63 -17.45 -5.68
C ASP A 137 -20.81 -16.16 -5.47
N ILE A 138 -19.58 -16.28 -4.95
CA ILE A 138 -18.67 -15.15 -4.82
C ILE A 138 -18.08 -14.75 -6.18
N TRP A 139 -18.13 -13.46 -6.46
CA TRP A 139 -17.53 -12.82 -7.63
C TRP A 139 -16.26 -12.08 -7.22
N HIS A 140 -15.29 -12.01 -8.13
CA HIS A 140 -14.13 -11.12 -7.98
C HIS A 140 -14.19 -10.03 -9.04
N LEU A 141 -14.30 -8.78 -8.58
CA LEU A 141 -14.18 -7.57 -9.38
C LEU A 141 -12.74 -7.06 -9.30
N ILE A 142 -11.99 -7.24 -10.36
CA ILE A 142 -10.56 -6.90 -10.45
C ILE A 142 -10.44 -5.58 -11.19
N ILE A 143 -10.00 -4.53 -10.49
CA ILE A 143 -9.82 -3.20 -11.03
C ILE A 143 -8.34 -2.97 -11.29
N LEU A 144 -8.01 -2.66 -12.56
CA LEU A 144 -6.66 -2.46 -13.06
C LEU A 144 -6.52 -1.02 -13.60
N PRO A 145 -6.29 0.00 -12.74
CA PRO A 145 -5.93 1.34 -13.19
C PRO A 145 -4.63 1.36 -13.98
N MET A 146 -4.65 2.09 -15.08
CA MET A 146 -3.50 2.36 -15.93
C MET A 146 -3.55 3.77 -16.49
N TYR A 147 -2.40 4.29 -16.87
CA TYR A 147 -2.24 5.59 -17.51
C TYR A 147 -1.53 5.49 -18.87
N LYS A 148 -0.29 5.01 -18.89
CA LYS A 148 0.58 4.95 -20.10
C LYS A 148 1.49 3.72 -20.11
N GLU A 149 1.13 2.70 -19.34
CA GLU A 149 1.88 1.47 -19.26
C GLU A 149 1.84 0.73 -20.61
N PRO A 150 2.94 0.07 -20.98
CA PRO A 150 3.06 -0.55 -22.29
C PRO A 150 2.22 -1.83 -22.39
N LYS A 151 1.87 -2.20 -23.63
CA LYS A 151 1.03 -3.35 -23.96
C LYS A 151 1.51 -4.64 -23.28
N GLU A 152 2.81 -4.87 -23.24
CA GLU A 152 3.42 -6.08 -22.71
C GLU A 152 3.09 -6.29 -21.23
N ILE A 153 3.09 -5.22 -20.43
CA ILE A 153 2.77 -5.28 -18.99
C ILE A 153 1.31 -5.70 -18.79
N ILE A 154 0.40 -5.12 -19.57
CA ILE A 154 -1.03 -5.44 -19.49
C ILE A 154 -1.25 -6.90 -19.92
N GLU A 155 -0.65 -7.35 -21.02
CA GLU A 155 -0.77 -8.74 -21.46
C GLU A 155 -0.18 -9.74 -20.46
N GLU A 156 0.88 -9.39 -19.74
CA GLU A 156 1.45 -10.23 -18.68
C GLU A 156 0.51 -10.37 -17.48
N THR A 157 -0.16 -9.27 -17.10
CA THR A 157 -1.19 -9.27 -16.06
C THR A 157 -2.41 -10.10 -16.47
N PHE A 158 -2.92 -9.93 -17.69
CA PHE A 158 -4.04 -10.74 -18.20
C PHE A 158 -3.68 -12.23 -18.28
N ARG A 159 -2.45 -12.57 -18.69
CA ARG A 159 -1.95 -13.96 -18.64
C ARG A 159 -1.93 -14.52 -17.22
N ALA A 160 -1.51 -13.74 -16.23
CA ALA A 160 -1.53 -14.17 -14.84
C ALA A 160 -2.96 -14.40 -14.32
N LEU A 161 -3.90 -13.51 -14.67
CA LEU A 161 -5.32 -13.67 -14.33
C LEU A 161 -5.93 -14.92 -14.98
N ALA A 162 -5.68 -15.16 -16.27
CA ALA A 162 -6.19 -16.34 -16.98
C ALA A 162 -5.60 -17.66 -16.42
N LYS A 163 -4.40 -17.63 -15.84
CA LYS A 163 -3.78 -18.78 -15.16
C LYS A 163 -4.27 -18.99 -13.72
N SER A 164 -5.10 -18.09 -13.18
CA SER A 164 -5.60 -18.23 -11.83
C SER A 164 -6.56 -19.44 -11.72
N ASN A 165 -6.45 -20.15 -10.59
CA ASN A 165 -7.21 -21.34 -10.26
C ASN A 165 -8.49 -20.96 -9.49
N TYR A 166 -9.43 -20.34 -10.20
CA TYR A 166 -10.75 -19.96 -9.72
C TYR A 166 -11.73 -19.97 -10.90
N PRO A 167 -13.05 -20.19 -10.69
CA PRO A 167 -14.03 -20.14 -11.78
C PRO A 167 -13.96 -18.82 -12.58
N HIS A 168 -13.57 -18.91 -13.84
CA HIS A 168 -13.36 -17.75 -14.72
C HIS A 168 -14.66 -17.00 -15.02
N GLU A 169 -15.78 -17.71 -15.03
CA GLU A 169 -17.15 -17.18 -15.10
C GLU A 169 -17.56 -16.38 -13.86
N ARG A 170 -16.70 -16.30 -12.82
CA ARG A 170 -16.87 -15.46 -11.63
C ARG A 170 -15.86 -14.32 -11.53
N LEU A 171 -15.03 -14.12 -12.56
CA LEU A 171 -14.06 -13.03 -12.64
C LEU A 171 -14.59 -11.90 -13.53
N LEU A 172 -14.74 -10.71 -12.94
CA LEU A 172 -15.09 -9.47 -13.62
C LEU A 172 -13.83 -8.59 -13.67
N VAL A 173 -13.30 -8.33 -14.87
CA VAL A 173 -12.06 -7.57 -15.03
C VAL A 173 -12.36 -6.17 -15.56
N VAL A 174 -11.82 -5.15 -14.91
CA VAL A 174 -11.98 -3.75 -15.31
C VAL A 174 -10.61 -3.16 -15.63
N VAL A 175 -10.41 -2.77 -16.89
CA VAL A 175 -9.24 -1.99 -17.30
C VAL A 175 -9.63 -0.52 -17.23
N ALA A 176 -9.02 0.20 -16.29
CA ALA A 176 -9.39 1.57 -15.98
C ALA A 176 -8.34 2.52 -16.55
N THR A 177 -8.63 3.13 -17.70
CA THR A 177 -7.76 4.10 -18.38
C THR A 177 -8.11 5.53 -17.93
N GLU A 178 -7.22 6.49 -18.21
CA GLU A 178 -7.53 7.91 -18.05
C GLU A 178 -7.62 8.58 -19.42
N ALA A 179 -8.61 9.48 -19.61
CA ALA A 179 -8.73 10.26 -20.85
C ALA A 179 -7.46 11.09 -21.15
N ARG A 180 -6.70 11.48 -20.11
CA ARG A 180 -5.40 12.17 -20.24
C ARG A 180 -4.29 11.28 -20.82
N GLY A 181 -4.49 9.97 -20.88
CA GLY A 181 -3.56 9.00 -21.45
C GLY A 181 -3.51 9.08 -22.97
N GLY A 182 -4.60 9.54 -23.60
CA GLY A 182 -4.79 9.60 -25.05
C GLY A 182 -5.57 8.42 -25.61
N GLU A 183 -6.13 8.60 -26.81
CA GLU A 183 -6.98 7.61 -27.48
C GLU A 183 -6.22 6.30 -27.83
N ASP A 184 -4.92 6.39 -28.10
CA ASP A 184 -4.07 5.23 -28.37
C ASP A 184 -4.04 4.24 -27.20
N ILE A 185 -4.00 4.75 -25.97
CA ILE A 185 -4.00 3.91 -24.76
C ILE A 185 -5.35 3.23 -24.58
N GLU A 186 -6.45 3.96 -24.78
CA GLU A 186 -7.79 3.41 -24.67
C GLU A 186 -8.05 2.35 -25.75
N THR A 187 -7.62 2.60 -26.98
CA THR A 187 -7.70 1.66 -28.09
C THR A 187 -6.88 0.41 -27.82
N MET A 188 -5.65 0.57 -27.31
CA MET A 188 -4.79 -0.55 -26.92
C MET A 188 -5.42 -1.38 -25.79
N ALA A 189 -6.01 -0.75 -24.77
CA ALA A 189 -6.73 -1.43 -23.70
C ALA A 189 -7.95 -2.21 -24.23
N LYS A 190 -8.74 -1.63 -25.16
CA LYS A 190 -9.87 -2.31 -25.83
C LYS A 190 -9.41 -3.52 -26.63
N ASN A 191 -8.35 -3.38 -27.41
CA ASN A 191 -7.80 -4.49 -28.21
C ASN A 191 -7.34 -5.67 -27.33
N ILE A 192 -6.73 -5.40 -26.17
CA ILE A 192 -6.37 -6.45 -25.22
C ILE A 192 -7.63 -7.04 -24.56
N ALA A 193 -8.58 -6.20 -24.14
CA ALA A 193 -9.84 -6.67 -23.58
C ALA A 193 -10.59 -7.61 -24.54
N ASP A 194 -10.61 -7.30 -25.84
CA ASP A 194 -11.23 -8.15 -26.86
C ASP A 194 -10.49 -9.47 -27.03
N LYS A 195 -9.15 -9.46 -26.98
CA LYS A 195 -8.32 -10.67 -27.04
C LYS A 195 -8.63 -11.67 -25.92
N TYR A 196 -8.94 -11.19 -24.71
CA TYR A 196 -9.23 -12.02 -23.53
C TYR A 196 -10.73 -12.14 -23.22
N ARG A 197 -11.62 -11.70 -24.13
CA ARG A 197 -13.07 -11.62 -23.90
C ARG A 197 -13.71 -12.91 -23.42
N ASN A 198 -13.20 -14.05 -23.89
CA ASN A 198 -13.76 -15.38 -23.59
C ASN A 198 -13.12 -16.04 -22.36
N ASP A 199 -12.08 -15.44 -21.79
CA ASP A 199 -11.35 -16.00 -20.64
C ASP A 199 -11.97 -15.60 -19.29
N PHE A 200 -12.90 -14.63 -19.27
CA PHE A 200 -13.51 -14.13 -18.04
C PHE A 200 -15.00 -13.88 -18.22
N ALA A 201 -15.74 -13.81 -17.11
CA ALA A 201 -17.18 -13.55 -17.13
C ALA A 201 -17.55 -12.26 -17.88
N LYS A 202 -16.76 -11.20 -17.65
CA LYS A 202 -16.84 -9.95 -18.39
C LYS A 202 -15.56 -9.14 -18.24
N ILE A 203 -15.16 -8.48 -19.31
CA ILE A 203 -14.18 -7.39 -19.28
C ILE A 203 -14.90 -6.07 -19.56
N LEU A 204 -14.57 -5.03 -18.80
CA LEU A 204 -15.01 -3.66 -18.99
C LEU A 204 -13.80 -2.75 -19.14
N VAL A 205 -13.76 -1.93 -20.19
CA VAL A 205 -12.80 -0.83 -20.30
C VAL A 205 -13.52 0.45 -19.89
N THR A 206 -12.94 1.19 -18.95
CA THR A 206 -13.45 2.50 -18.51
C THR A 206 -12.40 3.57 -18.79
N SER A 207 -12.84 4.82 -18.93
CA SER A 207 -11.98 5.98 -19.13
C SER A 207 -12.39 7.06 -18.14
N HIS A 208 -11.51 7.38 -17.18
CA HIS A 208 -11.73 8.47 -16.23
C HIS A 208 -11.64 9.82 -16.95
N PRO A 209 -12.69 10.67 -16.89
CA PRO A 209 -12.68 11.96 -17.54
C PRO A 209 -11.56 12.88 -17.03
N ALA A 210 -10.97 13.65 -17.95
CA ALA A 210 -9.99 14.66 -17.57
C ALA A 210 -10.65 15.85 -16.85
N ASN A 211 -9.92 16.45 -15.90
CA ASN A 211 -10.25 17.74 -15.28
C ASN A 211 -11.58 17.80 -14.50
N ILE A 212 -11.99 16.71 -13.85
CA ILE A 212 -13.14 16.74 -12.93
C ILE A 212 -12.83 17.72 -11.77
N PRO A 213 -13.64 18.77 -11.56
CA PRO A 213 -13.37 19.75 -10.52
C PRO A 213 -13.31 19.13 -9.13
N GLY A 214 -12.22 19.40 -8.41
CA GLY A 214 -12.02 18.93 -7.05
C GLY A 214 -11.42 17.54 -6.92
N GLU A 215 -11.20 16.80 -8.02
CA GLU A 215 -10.47 15.52 -8.01
C GLU A 215 -8.99 15.72 -8.31
N ILE A 216 -8.14 14.90 -7.67
CA ILE A 216 -6.73 14.75 -8.05
C ILE A 216 -6.69 13.66 -9.11
N ALA A 217 -6.33 14.04 -10.34
CA ALA A 217 -6.18 13.07 -11.42
C ALA A 217 -5.02 12.11 -11.13
N GLY A 218 -5.28 10.80 -11.27
CA GLY A 218 -4.36 9.73 -10.90
C GLY A 218 -5.12 8.46 -10.49
N LYS A 219 -4.39 7.52 -9.88
CA LYS A 219 -4.90 6.18 -9.55
C LYS A 219 -6.21 6.20 -8.76
N GLY A 220 -6.29 6.91 -7.63
CA GLY A 220 -7.49 6.87 -6.79
C GLY A 220 -8.77 7.40 -7.45
N SER A 221 -8.68 8.48 -8.23
CA SER A 221 -9.83 9.01 -8.97
C SER A 221 -10.26 8.06 -10.10
N ASN A 222 -9.28 7.47 -10.80
CA ASN A 222 -9.53 6.49 -11.85
C ASN A 222 -10.18 5.21 -11.30
N GLU A 223 -9.67 4.65 -10.20
CA GLU A 223 -10.25 3.47 -9.55
C GLU A 223 -11.65 3.74 -8.99
N ALA A 224 -11.87 4.90 -8.36
CA ALA A 224 -13.19 5.29 -7.87
C ALA A 224 -14.22 5.39 -9.00
N TRP A 225 -13.83 5.98 -10.14
CA TRP A 225 -14.67 6.05 -11.34
C TRP A 225 -14.97 4.65 -11.90
N ALA A 226 -13.93 3.85 -12.11
CA ALA A 226 -14.05 2.51 -12.65
C ALA A 226 -14.92 1.60 -11.77
N ALA A 227 -14.79 1.70 -10.44
CA ALA A 227 -15.59 0.93 -9.51
C ALA A 227 -17.07 1.33 -9.53
N LYS A 228 -17.38 2.63 -9.64
CA LYS A 228 -18.76 3.12 -9.79
C LYS A 228 -19.39 2.61 -11.08
N GLU A 229 -18.68 2.74 -12.19
CA GLU A 229 -19.15 2.28 -13.50
C GLU A 229 -19.31 0.75 -13.54
N ALA A 230 -18.34 0.01 -12.99
CA ALA A 230 -18.43 -1.45 -12.91
C ALA A 230 -19.57 -1.91 -11.98
N THR A 231 -19.80 -1.22 -10.85
CA THR A 231 -20.92 -1.50 -9.96
C THR A 231 -22.25 -1.34 -10.72
N LYS A 232 -22.40 -0.25 -11.45
CA LYS A 232 -23.60 0.03 -12.25
C LYS A 232 -23.76 -0.99 -13.38
N LEU A 233 -22.75 -1.17 -14.22
CA LEU A 233 -22.83 -1.89 -15.49
C LEU A 233 -22.64 -3.41 -15.35
N LEU A 234 -21.88 -3.86 -14.35
CA LEU A 234 -21.55 -5.26 -14.15
C LEU A 234 -22.36 -5.94 -13.06
N VAL A 235 -22.56 -5.25 -11.93
CA VAL A 235 -23.16 -5.83 -10.71
C VAL A 235 -24.66 -5.58 -10.67
N GLN A 236 -25.10 -4.32 -10.72
CA GLN A 236 -26.52 -3.95 -10.58
C GLN A 236 -27.38 -4.46 -11.74
N THR A 237 -26.92 -4.34 -13.00
CA THR A 237 -27.66 -4.84 -14.17
C THR A 237 -27.90 -6.36 -14.15
N ARG A 238 -27.05 -7.11 -13.46
CA ARG A 238 -27.17 -8.58 -13.32
C ARG A 238 -27.88 -8.99 -12.02
N GLY A 239 -28.27 -8.05 -11.18
CA GLY A 239 -28.84 -8.35 -9.87
C GLY A 239 -27.88 -9.08 -8.93
N ILE A 240 -26.56 -8.91 -9.11
CA ILE A 240 -25.56 -9.53 -8.22
C ILE A 240 -25.58 -8.76 -6.90
N ASN A 241 -25.69 -9.48 -5.77
CA ASN A 241 -25.63 -8.86 -4.45
C ASN A 241 -24.22 -8.31 -4.18
N PRO A 242 -24.05 -7.01 -3.86
CA PRO A 242 -22.73 -6.44 -3.56
C PRO A 242 -21.98 -7.15 -2.42
N LYS A 243 -22.70 -7.75 -1.46
CA LYS A 243 -22.09 -8.57 -0.40
C LYS A 243 -21.36 -9.80 -0.94
N HIS A 244 -21.68 -10.27 -2.15
CA HIS A 244 -21.08 -11.43 -2.80
C HIS A 244 -19.93 -11.04 -3.74
N VAL A 245 -19.52 -9.77 -3.78
CA VAL A 245 -18.46 -9.30 -4.68
C VAL A 245 -17.24 -8.84 -3.88
N MET A 246 -16.11 -9.52 -4.11
CA MET A 246 -14.80 -9.10 -3.64
C MET A 246 -14.18 -8.16 -4.68
N VAL A 247 -13.76 -6.97 -4.26
CA VAL A 247 -13.10 -5.98 -5.11
C VAL A 247 -11.61 -6.04 -4.85
N SER A 248 -10.80 -6.24 -5.89
CA SER A 248 -9.35 -6.19 -5.85
C SER A 248 -8.85 -4.96 -6.61
N SER A 249 -8.19 -4.04 -5.92
CA SER A 249 -7.56 -2.84 -6.52
C SER A 249 -6.09 -3.15 -6.78
N PHE A 250 -5.76 -3.44 -8.04
CA PHE A 250 -4.45 -3.93 -8.46
C PHE A 250 -3.78 -2.94 -9.40
N ASP A 251 -2.54 -2.55 -9.14
CA ASP A 251 -1.75 -1.86 -10.16
C ASP A 251 -1.70 -2.73 -11.44
N ILE A 252 -1.68 -2.11 -12.62
CA ILE A 252 -1.73 -2.83 -13.90
C ILE A 252 -0.59 -3.83 -14.12
N ASP A 253 0.52 -3.71 -13.38
CA ASP A 253 1.64 -4.66 -13.37
C ASP A 253 1.51 -5.78 -12.31
N THR A 254 0.39 -5.82 -11.56
CA THR A 254 0.13 -6.84 -10.55
C THR A 254 -0.17 -8.18 -11.20
N ARG A 255 0.66 -9.20 -10.92
CA ARG A 255 0.46 -10.58 -11.34
C ARG A 255 0.05 -11.44 -10.16
N VAL A 256 -1.15 -12.01 -10.24
CA VAL A 256 -1.64 -12.93 -9.21
C VAL A 256 -0.95 -14.29 -9.32
N TYR A 257 -0.70 -14.91 -8.17
CA TYR A 257 -0.32 -16.32 -8.11
C TYR A 257 -1.56 -17.21 -8.34
N PRO A 258 -1.41 -18.46 -8.82
CA PRO A 258 -2.54 -19.27 -9.24
C PRO A 258 -3.67 -19.41 -8.21
N GLN A 259 -3.36 -19.60 -6.93
CA GLN A 259 -4.36 -19.80 -5.89
C GLN A 259 -4.79 -18.50 -5.18
N TYR A 260 -4.53 -17.32 -5.76
CA TYR A 260 -4.83 -16.04 -5.11
C TYR A 260 -6.32 -15.88 -4.79
N PHE A 261 -7.19 -16.02 -5.79
CA PHE A 261 -8.63 -15.76 -5.63
C PHE A 261 -9.29 -16.80 -4.72
N SER A 262 -8.86 -18.06 -4.79
CA SER A 262 -9.33 -19.10 -3.87
C SER A 262 -8.87 -18.84 -2.43
N CYS A 263 -7.62 -18.39 -2.22
CA CYS A 263 -7.13 -17.98 -0.90
C CYS A 263 -7.90 -16.77 -0.34
N LEU A 264 -8.16 -15.77 -1.18
CA LEU A 264 -8.93 -14.58 -0.82
C LEU A 264 -10.35 -14.94 -0.42
N THR A 265 -11.08 -15.70 -1.24
CA THR A 265 -12.45 -16.15 -0.94
C THR A 265 -12.46 -16.99 0.34
N TYR A 266 -11.50 -17.90 0.53
CA TYR A 266 -11.44 -18.72 1.74
C TYR A 266 -11.25 -17.85 2.99
N THR A 267 -10.36 -16.86 2.90
CA THR A 267 -10.07 -15.96 4.01
C THR A 267 -11.27 -15.06 4.32
N PHE A 268 -11.97 -14.59 3.29
CA PHE A 268 -13.22 -13.83 3.41
C PHE A 268 -14.30 -14.61 4.15
N LEU A 269 -14.63 -15.81 3.68
CA LEU A 269 -15.68 -16.65 4.26
C LEU A 269 -15.38 -17.11 5.69
N ASN A 270 -14.11 -17.23 6.05
CA ASN A 270 -13.66 -17.57 7.41
C ASN A 270 -13.29 -16.33 8.25
N SER A 271 -13.81 -15.15 7.93
CA SER A 271 -13.64 -13.94 8.76
C SER A 271 -14.84 -13.74 9.66
N GLU A 272 -14.60 -13.28 10.89
CA GLU A 272 -15.66 -12.96 11.86
C GLU A 272 -16.56 -11.81 11.35
N ASP A 273 -15.95 -10.74 10.82
CA ASP A 273 -16.64 -9.56 10.29
C ASP A 273 -16.26 -9.35 8.81
N PRO A 274 -16.74 -10.19 7.89
CA PRO A 274 -16.29 -10.22 6.51
C PRO A 274 -16.58 -8.92 5.76
N LEU A 275 -17.71 -8.25 6.05
CA LEU A 275 -18.08 -6.95 5.46
C LEU A 275 -17.38 -5.76 6.15
N ARG A 276 -16.52 -6.01 7.14
CA ARG A 276 -15.74 -4.98 7.86
C ARG A 276 -14.24 -5.31 7.89
N THR A 277 -13.79 -6.04 6.87
CA THR A 277 -12.41 -6.50 6.77
C THR A 277 -11.87 -6.23 5.37
N SER A 278 -10.69 -5.62 5.30
CA SER A 278 -9.85 -5.62 4.09
C SER A 278 -8.86 -6.78 4.14
N TYR A 279 -8.47 -7.29 2.98
CA TYR A 279 -7.58 -8.44 2.82
C TYR A 279 -6.32 -8.01 2.08
N GLN A 280 -5.17 -8.20 2.74
CA GLN A 280 -3.90 -7.68 2.24
C GLN A 280 -2.96 -8.82 1.82
N PRO A 281 -2.64 -8.98 0.53
CA PRO A 281 -1.57 -9.86 0.10
C PRO A 281 -0.19 -9.25 0.33
N ILE A 282 0.84 -10.05 0.06
CA ILE A 282 2.22 -9.61 0.11
C ILE A 282 2.66 -9.19 -1.29
N PRO A 283 2.92 -7.90 -1.54
CA PRO A 283 3.52 -7.46 -2.79
C PRO A 283 4.98 -7.92 -2.86
N LEU A 284 5.29 -8.76 -3.85
CA LEU A 284 6.64 -9.16 -4.19
C LEU A 284 7.07 -8.37 -5.43
N TYR A 285 7.97 -7.40 -5.27
CA TYR A 285 8.52 -6.67 -6.42
C TYR A 285 9.55 -7.51 -7.19
N ASN A 286 9.09 -8.55 -7.89
CA ASN A 286 9.96 -9.57 -8.50
C ASN A 286 9.86 -9.69 -10.02
N ASN A 287 8.86 -9.07 -10.66
CA ASN A 287 8.59 -9.22 -12.10
C ASN A 287 9.76 -8.83 -13.02
N ASN A 288 10.60 -7.89 -12.58
CA ASN A 288 11.74 -7.33 -13.33
C ASN A 288 12.97 -7.08 -12.41
N ILE A 289 13.08 -7.83 -11.30
CA ILE A 289 14.07 -7.55 -10.25
C ILE A 289 15.52 -7.86 -10.67
N TRP A 290 15.67 -8.76 -11.64
CA TRP A 290 16.97 -9.12 -12.22
C TRP A 290 17.53 -8.02 -13.11
N GLU A 291 16.66 -7.20 -13.68
CA GLU A 291 16.97 -6.07 -14.54
C GLU A 291 17.14 -4.75 -13.75
N ALA A 292 16.59 -4.69 -12.54
CA ALA A 292 16.64 -3.49 -11.70
C ALA A 292 18.08 -3.16 -11.26
N PRO A 293 18.49 -1.88 -11.32
CA PRO A 293 19.75 -1.45 -10.75
C PRO A 293 19.72 -1.60 -9.22
N MET A 294 20.91 -1.70 -8.65
CA MET A 294 21.16 -2.02 -7.24
C MET A 294 20.29 -1.22 -6.23
N PHE A 295 20.22 0.10 -6.39
CA PHE A 295 19.45 0.95 -5.47
C PHE A 295 17.93 0.74 -5.61
N SER A 296 17.42 0.61 -6.84
CA SER A 296 16.01 0.32 -7.08
C SER A 296 15.64 -1.05 -6.52
N ARG A 297 16.53 -2.03 -6.68
CA ARG A 297 16.35 -3.37 -6.15
C ARG A 297 16.23 -3.34 -4.63
N LEU A 298 17.17 -2.70 -3.94
CA LEU A 298 17.14 -2.60 -2.47
C LEU A 298 15.89 -1.88 -1.96
N VAL A 299 15.46 -0.81 -2.62
CA VAL A 299 14.21 -0.12 -2.26
C VAL A 299 13.01 -1.04 -2.45
N ALA A 300 12.89 -1.70 -3.60
CA ALA A 300 11.81 -2.63 -3.89
C ALA A 300 11.75 -3.81 -2.90
N THR A 301 12.91 -4.43 -2.64
CA THR A 301 13.08 -5.47 -1.62
C THR A 301 12.73 -4.97 -0.23
N GLY A 302 13.13 -3.76 0.15
CA GLY A 302 12.76 -3.14 1.42
C GLY A 302 11.25 -3.09 1.64
N ASN A 303 10.49 -2.71 0.61
CA ASN A 303 9.02 -2.69 0.68
C ASN A 303 8.42 -4.10 0.82
N THR A 304 8.92 -5.07 0.06
CA THR A 304 8.52 -6.49 0.21
C THR A 304 8.73 -6.97 1.64
N ILE A 305 9.91 -6.70 2.22
CA ILE A 305 10.26 -7.10 3.59
C ILE A 305 9.37 -6.41 4.61
N TRP A 306 9.13 -5.11 4.45
CA TRP A 306 8.21 -4.37 5.32
C TRP A 306 6.81 -4.99 5.27
N GLN A 307 6.27 -5.24 4.09
CA GLN A 307 4.94 -5.83 3.94
C GLN A 307 4.87 -7.26 4.48
N LEU A 308 5.93 -8.06 4.36
CA LEU A 308 6.01 -9.37 5.03
C LEU A 308 5.91 -9.24 6.54
N ILE A 309 6.66 -8.33 7.16
CA ILE A 309 6.62 -8.10 8.61
C ILE A 309 5.21 -7.68 9.05
N GLN A 310 4.54 -6.82 8.28
CA GLN A 310 3.20 -6.34 8.62
C GLN A 310 2.17 -7.48 8.65
N GLN A 311 2.33 -8.56 7.86
CA GLN A 311 1.39 -9.69 7.86
C GLN A 311 1.24 -10.37 9.23
N VAL A 312 2.24 -10.31 10.11
CA VAL A 312 2.15 -10.89 11.46
C VAL A 312 1.74 -9.88 12.52
N ARG A 313 1.43 -8.64 12.13
CA ARG A 313 1.02 -7.52 12.99
C ARG A 313 -0.30 -6.90 12.50
N PRO A 314 -1.37 -7.72 12.33
CA PRO A 314 -2.63 -7.28 11.73
C PRO A 314 -3.27 -6.08 12.43
N GLU A 315 -3.00 -5.90 13.72
CA GLU A 315 -3.47 -4.77 14.50
C GLU A 315 -2.90 -3.43 14.03
N GLN A 316 -1.69 -3.42 13.44
CA GLN A 316 -1.03 -2.23 12.88
C GLN A 316 -1.20 -2.10 11.37
N MET A 317 -1.83 -3.07 10.71
CA MET A 317 -1.96 -3.06 9.26
C MET A 317 -2.99 -2.03 8.82
N GLU A 318 -2.57 -1.23 7.84
CA GLU A 318 -3.46 -0.57 6.89
C GLU A 318 -3.40 -1.33 5.56
N THR A 319 -4.31 -1.02 4.65
CA THR A 319 -4.20 -1.48 3.28
C THR A 319 -2.97 -0.87 2.63
N PHE A 320 -2.38 -1.61 1.71
CA PHE A 320 -1.29 -1.19 0.86
C PHE A 320 -1.58 -1.76 -0.52
N SER A 321 -0.97 -1.23 -1.58
CA SER A 321 -1.01 -1.76 -2.95
C SER A 321 -1.56 -3.19 -3.09
N SER A 322 -2.45 -3.39 -4.06
CA SER A 322 -2.98 -4.71 -4.39
C SER A 322 -3.89 -5.33 -3.31
N HIS A 323 -4.57 -4.51 -2.51
CA HIS A 323 -5.52 -4.96 -1.48
C HIS A 323 -6.86 -5.43 -2.07
N SER A 324 -7.66 -6.12 -1.26
CA SER A 324 -9.03 -6.47 -1.60
C SER A 324 -10.01 -6.17 -0.46
N MET A 325 -11.25 -5.83 -0.79
CA MET A 325 -12.33 -5.60 0.18
C MET A 325 -13.69 -5.94 -0.43
N ASN A 326 -14.72 -6.04 0.40
CA ASN A 326 -16.07 -6.31 -0.09
C ASN A 326 -16.69 -5.08 -0.78
N LEU A 327 -17.45 -5.29 -1.87
CA LEU A 327 -18.07 -4.21 -2.64
C LEU A 327 -19.15 -3.47 -1.83
N ASP A 328 -19.95 -4.15 -1.01
CA ASP A 328 -20.94 -3.49 -0.15
C ASP A 328 -20.25 -2.49 0.80
N SER A 329 -19.14 -2.89 1.41
CA SER A 329 -18.32 -2.00 2.25
C SER A 329 -17.80 -0.82 1.44
N LEU A 330 -17.30 -1.04 0.23
CA LEU A 330 -16.75 -0.01 -0.64
C LEU A 330 -17.82 1.03 -1.06
N ILE A 331 -19.03 0.56 -1.40
CA ILE A 331 -20.17 1.43 -1.71
C ILE A 331 -20.54 2.27 -0.47
N LYS A 332 -20.65 1.63 0.70
CA LYS A 332 -21.05 2.30 1.95
C LYS A 332 -20.10 3.40 2.39
N ILE A 333 -18.81 3.31 2.08
CA ILE A 333 -17.82 4.35 2.42
C ILE A 333 -17.67 5.41 1.33
N GLY A 334 -18.38 5.26 0.20
CA GLY A 334 -18.36 6.20 -0.91
C GLY A 334 -17.21 6.04 -1.90
N PHE A 335 -16.70 4.81 -2.07
CA PHE A 335 -15.53 4.49 -2.90
C PHE A 335 -14.25 5.20 -2.42
N TRP A 336 -13.15 5.11 -3.17
CA TRP A 336 -11.91 5.79 -2.83
C TRP A 336 -12.06 7.31 -2.80
N ASN A 337 -11.46 7.95 -1.81
CA ASN A 337 -11.35 9.41 -1.77
C ASN A 337 -10.50 9.91 -2.94
N THR A 338 -11.08 10.75 -3.79
CA THR A 338 -10.48 11.26 -5.03
C THR A 338 -9.60 12.49 -4.83
N LYS A 339 -9.43 12.96 -3.58
CA LYS A 339 -8.71 14.20 -3.24
C LYS A 339 -7.36 13.96 -2.58
N VAL A 340 -6.90 12.71 -2.53
CA VAL A 340 -5.68 12.31 -1.84
C VAL A 340 -4.72 11.61 -2.80
N VAL A 341 -3.44 11.58 -2.43
CA VAL A 341 -2.38 10.94 -3.19
C VAL A 341 -2.13 9.49 -2.75
N SER A 342 -2.39 9.17 -1.48
CA SER A 342 -2.22 7.82 -0.91
C SER A 342 -3.56 7.07 -0.76
N GLU A 343 -4.31 6.90 -1.86
CA GLU A 343 -5.64 6.27 -1.83
C GLU A 343 -5.61 4.83 -1.30
N ASP A 344 -4.55 4.09 -1.63
CA ASP A 344 -4.39 2.66 -1.41
C ASP A 344 -4.33 2.30 0.08
N SER A 345 -3.82 3.23 0.89
CA SER A 345 -3.69 3.09 2.34
C SER A 345 -4.66 3.97 3.11
N LEU A 346 -5.11 5.09 2.54
CA LEU A 346 -6.15 5.91 3.16
C LEU A 346 -7.49 5.18 3.22
N ILE A 347 -7.81 4.33 2.22
CA ILE A 347 -9.10 3.62 2.17
C ILE A 347 -9.37 2.80 3.44
N PHE A 348 -8.33 2.23 4.07
CA PHE A 348 -8.45 1.60 5.38
C PHE A 348 -8.95 2.58 6.44
N TYR A 349 -8.35 3.76 6.56
CA TYR A 349 -8.77 4.75 7.55
C TYR A 349 -10.12 5.40 7.21
N GLN A 350 -10.46 5.54 5.93
CA GLN A 350 -11.77 5.96 5.48
C GLN A 350 -12.84 4.96 5.98
N ALA A 351 -12.62 3.67 5.75
CA ALA A 351 -13.50 2.62 6.27
C ALA A 351 -13.49 2.56 7.80
N PHE A 352 -12.34 2.67 8.45
CA PHE A 352 -12.21 2.68 9.90
C PHE A 352 -13.03 3.81 10.54
N LEU A 353 -13.01 5.02 9.99
CA LEU A 353 -13.78 6.15 10.50
C LEU A 353 -15.26 6.06 10.12
N ALA A 354 -15.58 5.59 8.91
CA ALA A 354 -16.96 5.37 8.46
C ALA A 354 -17.68 4.36 9.34
N PHE A 355 -17.04 3.21 9.61
CA PHE A 355 -17.52 2.14 10.49
C PHE A 355 -17.14 2.32 11.96
N GLU A 356 -16.81 3.54 12.37
CA GLU A 356 -16.69 3.93 13.78
C GLU A 356 -15.70 3.08 14.60
N GLY A 357 -14.60 2.67 13.98
CA GLY A 357 -13.52 1.88 14.56
C GLY A 357 -13.74 0.37 14.49
N ASN A 358 -14.81 -0.08 13.83
CA ASN A 358 -15.11 -1.47 13.57
C ASN A 358 -14.72 -1.83 12.13
N TYR A 359 -13.44 -1.71 11.83
CA TYR A 359 -12.87 -2.14 10.55
C TYR A 359 -11.45 -2.66 10.80
N LYS A 360 -11.07 -3.75 10.13
CA LYS A 360 -9.75 -4.39 10.34
C LYS A 360 -9.13 -4.82 9.02
N VAL A 361 -7.83 -5.09 9.03
CA VAL A 361 -7.13 -5.75 7.92
C VAL A 361 -6.81 -7.18 8.34
N LYS A 362 -7.07 -8.13 7.44
CA LYS A 362 -6.70 -9.53 7.59
C LYS A 362 -5.57 -9.88 6.60
N PRO A 363 -4.42 -10.36 7.10
CA PRO A 363 -3.30 -10.78 6.28
C PRO A 363 -3.66 -12.04 5.50
N LEU A 364 -3.33 -12.08 4.22
CA LEU A 364 -3.52 -13.28 3.39
C LEU A 364 -2.36 -14.27 3.55
N PHE A 365 -1.17 -13.81 3.94
CA PHE A 365 0.08 -14.59 3.87
C PHE A 365 0.30 -15.23 2.49
N TYR A 366 -0.25 -14.62 1.44
CA TYR A 366 -0.19 -15.10 0.06
C TYR A 366 0.27 -13.95 -0.85
N PRO A 367 1.21 -14.19 -1.77
CA PRO A 367 1.81 -13.12 -2.54
C PRO A 367 1.02 -12.73 -3.79
N VAL A 368 1.30 -11.51 -4.24
CA VAL A 368 1.11 -11.04 -5.63
C VAL A 368 2.45 -10.48 -6.10
N SER A 369 2.71 -10.47 -7.41
CA SER A 369 3.96 -9.93 -7.94
C SER A 369 3.78 -8.58 -8.64
N LEU A 370 4.75 -7.68 -8.50
CA LEU A 370 4.77 -6.34 -9.10
C LEU A 370 6.15 -6.02 -9.71
N ASP A 371 6.20 -4.96 -10.53
CA ASP A 371 7.45 -4.46 -11.09
C ASP A 371 8.18 -3.55 -10.09
N ALA A 372 9.49 -3.78 -9.93
CA ALA A 372 10.40 -2.79 -9.40
C ALA A 372 10.46 -1.57 -10.33
N ASN A 373 10.74 -0.39 -9.75
CA ASN A 373 10.72 0.88 -10.45
C ASN A 373 11.97 1.06 -11.34
N ILE A 374 11.81 0.88 -12.64
CA ILE A 374 12.89 1.00 -13.63
C ILE A 374 12.52 2.04 -14.67
N GLY A 375 13.41 3.01 -14.91
CA GLY A 375 13.31 3.97 -16.00
C GLY A 375 14.08 3.53 -17.24
N GLU A 376 14.03 4.34 -18.30
CA GLU A 376 14.73 4.08 -19.58
C GLU A 376 16.25 3.99 -19.43
N ASN A 377 16.80 4.73 -18.46
CA ASN A 377 18.22 4.78 -18.13
C ASN A 377 18.44 4.96 -16.62
N LEU A 378 19.70 4.88 -16.18
CA LEU A 378 20.06 4.96 -14.76
C LEU A 378 19.59 6.25 -14.08
N ILE A 379 19.78 7.41 -14.75
CA ILE A 379 19.43 8.74 -14.22
C ILE A 379 17.91 8.85 -14.05
N SER A 380 17.14 8.44 -15.07
CA SER A 380 15.69 8.39 -15.00
C SER A 380 15.21 7.46 -13.88
N THR A 381 15.90 6.33 -13.66
CA THR A 381 15.57 5.39 -12.58
C THR A 381 15.80 6.01 -11.20
N ILE A 382 16.91 6.73 -11.00
CA ILE A 382 17.18 7.47 -9.75
C ILE A 382 16.05 8.48 -9.50
N GLY A 383 15.70 9.29 -10.51
CA GLY A 383 14.61 10.26 -10.41
C GLY A 383 13.26 9.63 -10.10
N ASN A 384 12.95 8.49 -10.73
CA ASN A 384 11.68 7.79 -10.54
C ASN A 384 11.57 7.17 -9.14
N VAL A 385 12.64 6.53 -8.65
CA VAL A 385 12.67 5.95 -7.30
C VAL A 385 12.50 7.04 -6.25
N TYR A 386 13.23 8.17 -6.39
CA TYR A 386 13.09 9.31 -5.47
C TYR A 386 11.65 9.85 -5.44
N ARG A 387 11.04 10.08 -6.62
CA ARG A 387 9.66 10.59 -6.71
C ARG A 387 8.64 9.63 -6.12
N GLN A 388 8.82 8.33 -6.32
CA GLN A 388 7.94 7.30 -5.75
C GLN A 388 8.04 7.27 -4.21
N GLN A 389 9.26 7.28 -3.67
CA GLN A 389 9.48 7.31 -2.22
C GLN A 389 8.91 8.57 -1.58
N ARG A 390 9.09 9.73 -2.22
CA ARG A 390 8.48 10.98 -1.77
C ARG A 390 6.95 10.92 -1.79
N ARG A 391 6.35 10.35 -2.84
CA ARG A 391 4.90 10.19 -2.95
C ARG A 391 4.35 9.33 -1.81
N TRP A 392 5.03 8.23 -1.48
CA TRP A 392 4.63 7.39 -0.36
C TRP A 392 4.81 8.07 0.99
N ALA A 393 5.92 8.78 1.20
CA ALA A 393 6.10 9.55 2.42
C ALA A 393 5.14 10.74 2.55
N TYR A 394 4.65 11.28 1.42
CA TYR A 394 3.58 12.27 1.39
C TYR A 394 2.24 11.72 1.90
N GLY A 395 2.10 10.39 2.01
CA GLY A 395 1.04 9.73 2.76
C GLY A 395 0.94 10.18 4.24
N ALA A 396 1.87 10.99 4.74
CA ALA A 396 1.70 11.76 5.97
C ALA A 396 0.44 12.65 5.95
N GLU A 397 -0.16 12.93 4.78
CA GLU A 397 -1.48 13.55 4.64
C GLU A 397 -2.61 12.78 5.36
N LYS A 398 -2.38 11.50 5.71
CA LYS A 398 -3.29 10.70 6.53
C LYS A 398 -3.35 11.17 7.99
N ILE A 399 -2.32 11.85 8.50
CA ILE A 399 -2.27 12.36 9.87
C ILE A 399 -3.43 13.33 10.15
N PRO A 400 -3.61 14.45 9.42
CA PRO A 400 -4.74 15.34 9.65
C PRO A 400 -6.09 14.64 9.45
N TYR A 401 -6.21 13.76 8.46
CA TYR A 401 -7.41 12.97 8.21
C TYR A 401 -7.82 12.15 9.45
N LEU A 402 -6.87 11.39 10.01
CA LEU A 402 -7.12 10.52 11.16
C LEU A 402 -7.34 11.30 12.45
N PHE A 403 -6.48 12.29 12.74
CA PHE A 403 -6.59 13.12 13.95
C PHE A 403 -7.92 13.87 13.97
N TYR A 404 -8.29 14.52 12.86
CA TYR A 404 -9.55 15.23 12.77
C TYR A 404 -10.74 14.25 12.85
N GLY A 405 -10.66 13.11 12.17
CA GLY A 405 -11.65 12.05 12.26
C GLY A 405 -11.88 11.56 13.70
N PHE A 406 -10.82 11.42 14.51
CA PHE A 406 -10.93 11.03 15.91
C PHE A 406 -11.55 12.11 16.82
N LEU A 407 -11.43 13.38 16.47
CA LEU A 407 -12.15 14.46 17.16
C LEU A 407 -13.66 14.40 16.89
N ARG A 408 -14.07 13.90 15.71
CA ARG A 408 -15.47 13.84 15.29
C ARG A 408 -16.15 12.52 15.65
N THR A 409 -15.46 11.40 15.52
CA THR A 409 -16.02 10.08 15.83
C THR A 409 -15.85 9.75 17.32
N LYS A 410 -16.88 10.04 18.13
CA LYS A 410 -16.85 9.77 19.58
C LYS A 410 -16.93 8.28 19.95
N LYS A 411 -17.51 7.44 19.10
CA LYS A 411 -17.71 6.00 19.38
C LYS A 411 -16.42 5.17 19.38
N ILE A 412 -15.34 5.64 18.74
CA ILE A 412 -14.04 4.96 18.76
C ILE A 412 -13.42 5.10 20.15
N SER A 413 -13.02 3.99 20.76
CA SER A 413 -12.40 3.99 22.09
C SER A 413 -11.06 4.75 22.11
N LEU A 414 -10.76 5.39 23.25
CA LEU A 414 -9.51 6.16 23.41
C LEU A 414 -8.27 5.31 23.16
N ARG A 415 -8.27 4.04 23.60
CA ARG A 415 -7.17 3.10 23.36
C ARG A 415 -6.91 2.89 21.87
N LYS A 416 -7.94 2.66 21.06
CA LYS A 416 -7.82 2.52 19.60
C LYS A 416 -7.29 3.81 18.97
N LYS A 417 -7.79 4.97 19.43
CA LYS A 417 -7.31 6.28 18.96
C LYS A 417 -5.82 6.44 19.22
N LEU A 418 -5.40 6.37 20.48
CA LEU A 418 -4.00 6.54 20.87
C LEU A 418 -3.08 5.55 20.15
N PHE A 419 -3.52 4.31 19.98
CA PHE A 419 -2.78 3.29 19.24
C PHE A 419 -2.53 3.68 17.78
N HIS A 420 -3.58 4.02 17.01
CA HIS A 420 -3.40 4.39 15.61
C HIS A 420 -2.68 5.73 15.44
N LEU A 421 -2.90 6.69 16.34
CA LEU A 421 -2.15 7.96 16.35
C LEU A 421 -0.66 7.72 16.61
N TRP A 422 -0.31 6.84 17.53
CA TRP A 422 1.08 6.45 17.78
C TRP A 422 1.69 5.76 16.57
N VAL A 423 1.00 4.75 15.99
CA VAL A 423 1.51 4.01 14.83
C VAL A 423 1.80 4.93 13.65
N ILE A 424 0.87 5.85 13.33
CA ILE A 424 1.05 6.74 12.17
C ILE A 424 2.14 7.79 12.42
N LEU A 425 2.20 8.38 13.62
CA LEU A 425 3.22 9.37 13.96
C LEU A 425 4.62 8.74 14.05
N ASP A 426 4.77 7.62 14.77
CA ASP A 426 6.02 6.88 14.86
C ASP A 426 6.50 6.45 13.47
N GLY A 427 5.60 5.96 12.62
CA GLY A 427 5.93 5.52 11.26
C GLY A 427 6.54 6.64 10.42
N PHE A 428 5.87 7.78 10.30
CA PHE A 428 6.36 8.91 9.50
C PHE A 428 7.57 9.62 10.12
N TRP A 429 7.62 9.74 11.45
CA TRP A 429 8.77 10.30 12.15
C TRP A 429 10.00 9.41 12.01
N SER A 430 9.86 8.09 12.25
CA SER A 430 10.97 7.13 12.16
C SER A 430 11.53 7.06 10.74
N TRP A 431 10.66 7.06 9.71
CA TRP A 431 11.11 7.05 8.32
C TRP A 431 11.97 8.28 7.98
N ALA A 432 11.56 9.46 8.44
CA ALA A 432 12.31 10.70 8.20
C ALA A 432 13.59 10.82 9.04
N CYS A 433 13.58 10.36 10.30
CA CYS A 433 14.61 10.70 11.27
C CYS A 433 15.58 9.56 11.61
N SER A 434 15.14 8.30 11.68
CA SER A 434 15.91 7.24 12.34
C SER A 434 17.29 7.02 11.73
N ALA A 435 17.39 6.97 10.40
CA ALA A 435 18.68 6.78 9.74
C ALA A 435 19.63 7.96 9.97
N LEU A 436 19.11 9.20 9.98
CA LEU A 436 19.91 10.38 10.27
C LEU A 436 20.37 10.40 11.74
N ILE A 437 19.51 10.05 12.69
CA ILE A 437 19.88 9.93 14.12
C ILE A 437 21.01 8.93 14.28
N ILE A 438 20.84 7.72 13.74
CA ILE A 438 21.83 6.63 13.84
C ILE A 438 23.15 7.00 13.18
N PHE A 439 23.13 7.44 11.93
CA PHE A 439 24.35 7.59 11.14
C PHE A 439 25.04 8.94 11.31
N ALA A 440 24.32 10.02 11.66
CA ALA A 440 24.91 11.35 11.83
C ALA A 440 25.14 11.72 13.29
N PHE A 441 24.16 11.49 14.18
CA PHE A 441 24.23 11.97 15.57
C PHE A 441 25.06 11.07 16.49
N GLY A 442 25.46 9.87 16.06
CA GLY A 442 26.49 9.06 16.74
C GLY A 442 27.87 9.73 16.78
N TRP A 443 28.12 10.71 15.91
CA TRP A 443 29.42 11.40 15.77
C TRP A 443 29.33 12.91 16.00
N LEU A 444 28.13 13.50 15.89
CA LEU A 444 27.99 14.95 15.97
C LEU A 444 28.40 15.51 17.35
N PRO A 445 27.94 14.98 18.51
CA PRO A 445 28.33 15.53 19.81
C PRO A 445 29.84 15.46 20.09
N THR A 446 30.53 14.41 19.60
CA THR A 446 31.97 14.25 19.80
C THR A 446 32.79 15.18 18.92
N THR A 447 32.24 15.60 17.78
CA THR A 447 32.90 16.56 16.88
C THR A 447 32.70 18.02 17.32
N VAL A 448 31.49 18.37 17.79
CA VAL A 448 31.13 19.79 18.07
C VAL A 448 30.99 20.15 19.54
N GLY A 449 30.99 19.18 20.47
CA GLY A 449 30.70 19.39 21.90
C GLY A 449 31.76 20.11 22.73
N GLY A 450 32.78 20.71 22.11
CA GLY A 450 33.87 21.41 22.81
C GLY A 450 34.89 20.48 23.48
N GLU A 451 36.01 21.04 23.95
CA GLU A 451 37.12 20.27 24.53
C GLU A 451 36.76 19.61 25.87
N GLU A 452 35.93 20.27 26.68
CA GLU A 452 35.46 19.72 27.96
C GLU A 452 34.74 18.38 27.74
N PHE A 453 33.77 18.34 26.82
CA PHE A 453 33.06 17.11 26.51
C PHE A 453 33.98 16.05 25.89
N LYS A 454 34.83 16.44 24.92
CA LYS A 454 35.75 15.51 24.24
C LYS A 454 36.71 14.79 25.19
N SER A 455 37.08 15.45 26.29
CA SER A 455 37.91 14.86 27.35
C SER A 455 37.18 13.84 28.24
N THR A 456 35.85 13.73 28.12
CA THR A 456 35.06 12.81 28.94
C THR A 456 35.13 11.37 28.45
N VAL A 457 34.96 10.44 29.39
CA VAL A 457 34.81 9.01 29.11
C VAL A 457 33.63 8.74 28.17
N LEU A 458 32.54 9.50 28.30
CA LEU A 458 31.36 9.36 27.45
C LEU A 458 31.67 9.68 25.99
N ALA A 459 32.37 10.79 25.72
CA ALA A 459 32.75 11.17 24.37
C ALA A 459 33.71 10.17 23.72
N ALA A 460 34.68 9.64 24.49
CA ALA A 460 35.62 8.64 24.00
C ALA A 460 34.93 7.30 23.63
N ASN A 461 33.91 6.89 24.40
CA ASN A 461 33.24 5.60 24.20
C ASN A 461 32.01 5.66 23.28
N LEU A 462 31.41 6.84 23.05
CA LEU A 462 30.18 6.97 22.27
C LEU A 462 30.29 6.29 20.88
N PRO A 463 31.31 6.57 20.03
CA PRO A 463 31.40 5.93 18.72
C PRO A 463 31.61 4.41 18.79
N TYR A 464 32.25 3.92 19.86
CA TYR A 464 32.46 2.49 20.06
C TYR A 464 31.14 1.79 20.43
N VAL A 465 30.39 2.35 21.37
CA VAL A 465 29.09 1.80 21.81
C VAL A 465 28.10 1.80 20.65
N THR A 466 27.97 2.91 19.92
CA THR A 466 27.07 3.01 18.77
C THR A 466 27.46 2.00 17.68
N SER A 467 28.75 1.90 17.36
CA SER A 467 29.26 0.92 16.38
C SER A 467 29.03 -0.53 16.80
N PHE A 468 29.19 -0.85 18.09
CA PHE A 468 28.91 -2.18 18.63
C PHE A 468 27.43 -2.53 18.50
N LEU A 469 26.53 -1.63 18.93
CA LEU A 469 25.07 -1.83 18.80
C LEU A 469 24.65 -2.00 17.33
N LEU A 470 25.19 -1.18 16.43
CA LEU A 470 24.94 -1.29 15.01
C LEU A 470 25.46 -2.61 14.43
N SER A 471 26.62 -3.09 14.88
CA SER A 471 27.16 -4.38 14.44
C SER A 471 26.26 -5.55 14.82
N ILE A 472 25.63 -5.52 16.00
CA ILE A 472 24.60 -6.51 16.37
C ILE A 472 23.37 -6.35 15.47
N ALA A 473 22.93 -5.12 15.21
CA ALA A 473 21.78 -4.89 14.34
C ALA A 473 22.02 -5.33 12.88
N MET A 474 23.28 -5.33 12.41
CA MET A 474 23.66 -5.88 11.11
C MET A 474 23.32 -7.38 10.99
N PHE A 475 23.24 -8.13 12.08
CA PHE A 475 22.71 -9.51 12.05
C PHE A 475 21.26 -9.55 11.56
N GLY A 476 20.42 -8.62 12.02
CA GLY A 476 19.04 -8.47 11.55
C GLY A 476 18.97 -8.10 10.06
N ILE A 477 19.89 -7.25 9.59
CA ILE A 477 20.05 -6.96 8.15
C ILE A 477 20.46 -8.22 7.38
N GLY A 478 21.31 -9.07 7.95
CA GLY A 478 21.67 -10.37 7.37
C GLY A 478 20.46 -11.30 7.21
N VAL A 479 19.55 -11.32 8.17
CA VAL A 479 18.27 -12.04 8.06
C VAL A 479 17.42 -11.47 6.92
N ASN A 480 17.31 -10.14 6.82
CA ASN A 480 16.60 -9.48 5.71
C ASN A 480 17.21 -9.88 4.36
N ALA A 481 18.54 -9.86 4.25
CA ALA A 481 19.25 -10.26 3.05
C ALA A 481 18.94 -11.71 2.67
N LEU A 482 19.06 -12.64 3.62
CA LEU A 482 18.78 -14.05 3.40
C LEU A 482 17.34 -14.28 2.91
N VAL A 483 16.34 -13.72 3.59
CA VAL A 483 14.93 -13.87 3.18
C VAL A 483 14.69 -13.25 1.80
N SER A 484 15.31 -12.11 1.51
CA SER A 484 15.23 -11.48 0.19
C SER A 484 15.78 -12.39 -0.91
N PHE A 485 16.92 -13.03 -0.67
CA PHE A 485 17.49 -14.02 -1.59
C PHE A 485 16.58 -15.23 -1.79
N LEU A 486 15.97 -15.74 -0.72
CA LEU A 486 15.04 -16.88 -0.79
C LEU A 486 13.72 -16.59 -1.51
N LEU A 487 13.37 -15.30 -1.66
CA LEU A 487 12.19 -14.84 -2.38
C LEU A 487 12.49 -14.44 -3.83
N LEU A 488 13.74 -14.52 -4.28
CA LEU A 488 14.08 -14.22 -5.66
C LEU A 488 13.44 -15.22 -6.61
N PRO A 489 12.89 -14.74 -7.75
CA PRO A 489 12.44 -15.62 -8.80
C PRO A 489 13.66 -16.29 -9.46
N PRO A 490 13.47 -17.41 -10.17
CA PRO A 490 14.54 -18.06 -10.92
C PRO A 490 15.31 -17.07 -11.81
N ARG A 491 16.64 -17.23 -11.89
CA ARG A 491 17.49 -16.38 -12.74
C ARG A 491 17.11 -16.59 -14.22
N PRO A 492 16.74 -15.54 -14.97
CA PRO A 492 16.53 -15.65 -16.40
C PRO A 492 17.81 -16.06 -17.12
N LYS A 493 17.71 -16.89 -18.16
CA LYS A 493 18.87 -17.41 -18.92
C LYS A 493 19.79 -16.31 -19.45
N HIS A 494 19.24 -15.15 -19.79
CA HIS A 494 19.95 -14.02 -20.37
C HIS A 494 20.74 -13.18 -19.35
N VAL A 495 20.53 -13.36 -18.05
CA VAL A 495 21.21 -12.60 -16.98
C VAL A 495 22.46 -13.36 -16.53
N SER A 496 23.65 -12.76 -16.58
CA SER A 496 24.90 -13.45 -16.20
C SER A 496 24.88 -13.95 -14.74
N TYR A 497 25.56 -15.07 -14.47
CA TYR A 497 25.82 -15.52 -13.08
C TYR A 497 26.61 -14.50 -12.27
N LEU A 498 27.44 -13.67 -12.92
CA LEU A 498 28.14 -12.57 -12.25
C LEU A 498 27.19 -11.53 -11.65
N ALA A 499 25.95 -11.44 -12.15
CA ALA A 499 24.94 -10.57 -11.57
C ALA A 499 24.64 -10.94 -10.11
N LEU A 500 24.77 -12.21 -9.71
CA LEU A 500 24.57 -12.65 -8.32
C LEU A 500 25.51 -11.94 -7.35
N PHE A 501 26.74 -11.62 -7.77
CA PHE A 501 27.66 -10.84 -6.95
C PHE A 501 27.10 -9.45 -6.62
N SER A 502 26.42 -8.80 -7.58
CA SER A 502 25.76 -7.51 -7.33
C SER A 502 24.64 -7.61 -6.29
N PHE A 503 23.92 -8.73 -6.23
CA PHE A 503 22.86 -8.95 -5.23
C PHE A 503 23.41 -9.11 -3.81
N VAL A 504 24.66 -9.57 -3.67
CA VAL A 504 25.33 -9.67 -2.37
C VAL A 504 25.92 -8.31 -2.01
N LEU A 505 26.70 -7.72 -2.93
CA LEU A 505 27.43 -6.48 -2.70
C LEU A 505 26.52 -5.29 -2.36
N GLN A 506 25.28 -5.28 -2.90
CA GLN A 506 24.34 -4.19 -2.66
C GLN A 506 24.08 -3.89 -1.19
N TRP A 507 24.08 -4.91 -0.32
CA TRP A 507 23.77 -4.75 1.09
C TRP A 507 24.78 -3.85 1.82
N ALA A 508 26.01 -3.73 1.31
CA ALA A 508 26.99 -2.77 1.81
C ALA A 508 26.57 -1.30 1.59
N PHE A 509 25.73 -1.03 0.59
CA PHE A 509 25.23 0.31 0.27
C PHE A 509 23.93 0.67 1.00
N LEU A 510 23.40 -0.23 1.82
CA LEU A 510 22.11 -0.04 2.50
C LEU A 510 22.05 1.25 3.35
N PRO A 511 23.06 1.62 4.16
CA PRO A 511 23.03 2.86 4.94
C PRO A 511 22.84 4.11 4.06
N ILE A 512 23.56 4.18 2.93
CA ILE A 512 23.49 5.30 1.99
C ILE A 512 22.12 5.33 1.30
N ILE A 513 21.61 4.17 0.88
CA ILE A 513 20.34 4.06 0.17
C ILE A 513 19.16 4.44 1.09
N ILE A 514 19.16 4.03 2.35
CA ILE A 514 18.09 4.39 3.31
C ILE A 514 18.08 5.91 3.56
N ILE A 515 19.24 6.59 3.57
CA ILE A 515 19.27 8.05 3.71
C ILE A 515 18.75 8.71 2.42
N ILE A 516 19.35 8.38 1.27
CA ILE A 516 19.07 9.07 -0.02
C ILE A 516 17.64 8.81 -0.52
N PHE A 517 17.20 7.56 -0.44
CA PHE A 517 15.89 7.13 -0.96
C PHE A 517 14.85 6.87 0.15
N GLY A 518 15.20 7.02 1.43
CA GLY A 518 14.26 6.94 2.55
C GLY A 518 14.08 8.28 3.26
N SER A 519 15.06 8.68 4.08
CA SER A 519 14.92 9.86 4.95
C SER A 519 14.79 11.18 4.19
N ILE A 520 15.59 11.40 3.14
CA ILE A 520 15.52 12.65 2.34
C ILE A 520 14.16 12.85 1.65
N PRO A 521 13.62 11.87 0.87
CA PRO A 521 12.30 12.04 0.26
C PRO A 521 11.18 12.15 1.30
N ALA A 522 11.33 11.51 2.47
CA ALA A 522 10.38 11.68 3.57
C ALA A 522 10.37 13.10 4.14
N LEU A 523 11.55 13.70 4.34
CA LEU A 523 11.67 15.09 4.75
C LEU A 523 11.16 16.07 3.68
N ASP A 524 11.41 15.83 2.38
CA ASP A 524 10.82 16.65 1.28
C ASP A 524 9.29 16.63 1.36
N ALA A 525 8.69 15.44 1.50
CA ALA A 525 7.25 15.28 1.62
C ALA A 525 6.66 15.99 2.86
N GLN A 526 7.30 15.85 4.01
CA GLN A 526 6.86 16.50 5.25
C GLN A 526 7.03 18.02 5.22
N LEU A 527 8.09 18.53 4.58
CA LEU A 527 8.32 19.97 4.38
C LEU A 527 7.21 20.60 3.53
N ARG A 528 6.75 19.89 2.49
CA ARG A 528 5.61 20.30 1.67
C ARG A 528 4.36 20.47 2.51
N LEU A 529 4.01 19.47 3.32
CA LEU A 529 2.86 19.54 4.21
C LEU A 529 3.04 20.63 5.28
N LEU A 530 4.26 20.83 5.80
CA LEU A 530 4.58 21.90 6.76
C LEU A 530 4.31 23.30 6.20
N PHE A 531 4.44 23.51 4.89
CA PHE A 531 4.16 24.79 4.23
C PHE A 531 2.88 24.83 3.38
N GLY A 532 2.07 23.76 3.39
CA GLY A 532 0.81 23.71 2.64
C GLY A 532 1.01 23.60 1.12
N ARG A 533 2.15 23.06 0.68
CA ARG A 533 2.50 22.84 -0.73
C ARG A 533 2.04 21.45 -1.18
N TYR A 534 0.75 21.32 -1.48
CA TYR A 534 0.15 20.02 -1.77
C TYR A 534 0.68 19.36 -3.05
N MET A 535 0.83 18.04 -3.03
CA MET A 535 1.19 17.24 -4.21
C MET A 535 -0.04 16.80 -4.99
N GLY A 536 0.06 16.78 -6.32
CA GLY A 536 -0.83 15.96 -7.15
C GLY A 536 -0.32 14.52 -7.24
N PHE A 537 -1.08 13.65 -7.90
CA PHE A 537 -0.63 12.28 -8.15
C PHE A 537 0.36 12.24 -9.31
N TRP A 538 1.52 11.62 -9.07
CA TRP A 538 2.49 11.32 -10.11
C TRP A 538 2.46 9.83 -10.44
N VAL A 539 2.21 9.50 -11.71
CA VAL A 539 2.25 8.12 -12.21
C VAL A 539 3.71 7.69 -12.34
N THR A 540 4.05 6.55 -11.75
CA THR A 540 5.41 6.00 -11.85
C THR A 540 5.58 5.34 -13.22
N PRO A 541 6.51 5.81 -14.09
CA PRO A 541 6.74 5.19 -15.37
C PRO A 541 7.14 3.72 -15.20
N LYS A 542 6.49 2.84 -15.96
CA LYS A 542 6.83 1.41 -16.03
C LYS A 542 7.58 1.17 -17.33
N GLY A 543 8.92 1.18 -17.26
CA GLY A 543 9.78 1.01 -18.42
C GLY A 543 10.01 -0.45 -18.79
N VAL A 544 10.02 -0.72 -20.10
CA VAL A 544 10.49 -1.97 -20.69
C VAL A 544 11.92 -1.73 -21.20
N THR A 545 12.94 -2.30 -20.56
CA THR A 545 14.32 -2.21 -21.08
C THR A 545 14.43 -2.97 -22.42
N GLN A 546 15.21 -2.47 -23.40
CA GLN A 546 15.34 -3.05 -24.76
C GLN A 546 15.63 -4.57 -24.81
N LYS A 547 16.13 -5.18 -23.72
CA LYS A 547 16.38 -6.63 -23.61
C LYS A 547 15.12 -7.46 -23.32
N GLN A 548 13.97 -6.84 -23.05
CA GLN A 548 12.73 -7.47 -22.56
C GLN A 548 11.89 -8.19 -23.64
N GLY A 549 12.23 -8.09 -24.93
CA GLY A 549 11.46 -8.71 -26.02
C GLY A 549 11.50 -10.25 -26.11
N ARG A 550 12.15 -10.94 -25.16
CA ARG A 550 12.24 -12.42 -25.14
C ARG A 550 11.70 -12.97 -23.83
N GLY A 551 10.42 -13.39 -23.88
CA GLY A 551 9.69 -14.25 -22.94
C GLY A 551 10.17 -14.26 -21.48
N ARG A 552 9.45 -13.56 -20.60
CA ARG A 552 9.59 -13.74 -19.14
C ARG A 552 9.07 -15.15 -18.77
N GLU A 553 9.88 -15.95 -18.06
CA GLU A 553 9.37 -17.15 -17.39
C GLU A 553 8.46 -16.67 -16.24
N THR A 554 7.18 -17.03 -16.32
CA THR A 554 6.15 -16.54 -15.39
C THR A 554 6.21 -17.26 -14.06
N VAL A 555 5.83 -16.54 -13.00
CA VAL A 555 5.46 -17.06 -11.67
C VAL A 555 4.38 -18.14 -11.78
#